data_AF-A0A1G9FVB2-F1
#
_entry.id   AF-A0A1G9FVB2-F1
#
_cell.length_a   1.000
_cell.length_b   1.000
_cell.length_c   1.000
_cell.angle_alpha   90.00
_cell.angle_beta   90.00
_cell.angle_gamma   90.00
#
_symmetry.space_group_name_H-M   'P 1'
#
loop_
_entity.id
_entity.type
_entity.pdbx_description
1 polymer ?
#
loop_
_entity_poly.entity_id
_entity_poly.type
_entity_poly.pdbx_seq_one_letter_code
_entity_poly.pdbx_strand_id
1 'polypeptide(L)'
;KKKQREKLLKNIGSAGINSKKKAIENVEFICRTCQEIEEIPKDIVKQFDVLDGGDPMDPPRFSCERCGNEMVPVYYKSIHGIVYDNSELKK
;
A
#
# COMPACT_ATOMS: atom_id res chain seq x y z
N LYS A 1 -38.16 5.21 43.33
CA LYS A 1 -37.83 4.18 42.30
C LYS A 1 -38.29 4.71 40.94
N LYS A 2 -37.46 4.64 39.87
CA LYS A 2 -37.63 5.26 38.52
C LYS A 2 -36.94 6.63 38.28
N LYS A 3 -35.64 6.77 38.56
CA LYS A 3 -34.92 7.98 38.09
C LYS A 3 -33.41 7.82 37.84
N GLN A 4 -32.92 6.63 37.48
CA GLN A 4 -31.48 6.41 37.25
C GLN A 4 -31.20 5.32 36.21
N ARG A 5 -31.66 5.48 34.96
CA ARG A 5 -31.32 4.49 33.92
C ARG A 5 -31.20 5.07 32.51
N GLU A 6 -30.64 6.27 32.38
CA GLU A 6 -30.49 6.92 31.08
C GLU A 6 -29.23 7.82 30.95
N LYS A 7 -28.09 7.38 31.50
CA LYS A 7 -26.81 8.11 31.35
C LYS A 7 -25.59 7.21 31.12
N LEU A 8 -25.75 6.06 30.46
CA LEU A 8 -24.61 5.21 30.08
C LEU A 8 -24.48 5.08 28.55
N LEU A 9 -24.40 6.22 27.86
CA LEU A 9 -23.98 6.31 26.45
C LEU A 9 -23.10 7.56 26.21
N LYS A 10 -22.42 8.09 27.24
CA LYS A 10 -21.65 9.34 27.12
C LYS A 10 -20.13 9.23 27.18
N ASN A 11 -19.57 8.06 27.43
CA ASN A 11 -18.11 7.91 27.55
C ASN A 11 -17.59 6.70 26.77
N ILE A 12 -17.61 6.78 25.44
CA ILE A 12 -16.47 6.28 24.67
C ILE A 12 -15.99 7.49 23.90
N GLY A 13 -15.01 8.15 24.52
CA GLY A 13 -14.41 9.36 23.99
C GLY A 13 -13.97 9.10 22.56
N SER A 14 -14.44 9.98 21.69
CA SER A 14 -13.86 10.23 20.39
C SER A 14 -12.36 10.48 20.60
N ALA A 15 -11.57 9.41 20.53
CA ALA A 15 -10.15 9.51 20.31
C ALA A 15 -10.03 10.18 18.95
N GLY A 16 -9.85 11.50 18.99
CA GLY A 16 -9.52 12.30 17.82
C GLY A 16 -8.26 11.70 17.22
N ILE A 17 -8.46 10.84 16.22
CA ILE A 17 -7.40 10.56 15.27
C ILE A 17 -7.31 11.86 14.49
N ASN A 18 -6.40 12.74 14.92
CA ASN A 18 -5.78 13.75 14.08
C ASN A 18 -5.04 12.99 12.97
N SER A 19 -5.77 12.31 12.10
CA SER A 19 -5.25 11.81 10.85
C SER A 19 -5.04 13.05 10.01
N LYS A 20 -3.86 13.67 10.13
CA LYS A 20 -3.28 14.41 9.02
C LYS A 20 -3.58 13.55 7.79
N LYS A 21 -4.39 14.04 6.85
CA LYS A 21 -4.65 13.34 5.59
C LYS A 21 -3.29 13.16 4.93
N LYS A 22 -2.62 12.04 5.23
CA LYS A 22 -1.37 11.65 4.59
C LYS A 22 -1.79 11.46 3.14
N ALA A 23 -1.19 12.25 2.24
CA ALA A 23 -1.39 12.05 0.82
C ALA A 23 -1.12 10.57 0.55
N ILE A 24 -2.10 9.87 -0.03
CA ILE A 24 -1.91 8.48 -0.42
C ILE A 24 -0.95 8.54 -1.59
N GLU A 25 0.33 8.30 -1.32
CA GLU A 25 1.34 8.14 -2.36
C GLU A 25 1.09 6.79 -3.03
N ASN A 26 0.93 6.79 -4.35
CA ASN A 26 0.83 5.59 -5.15
C ASN A 26 2.18 5.26 -5.78
N VAL A 27 2.39 3.97 -6.04
CA VAL A 27 3.52 3.45 -6.81
C VAL A 27 2.93 2.84 -8.06
N GLU A 28 3.46 3.21 -9.21
CA GLU A 28 3.05 2.61 -10.48
C GLU A 28 3.71 1.26 -10.64
N PHE A 29 2.91 0.25 -10.97
CA PHE A 29 3.36 -1.08 -11.33
C PHE A 29 3.06 -1.32 -12.79
N ILE A 30 3.98 -1.98 -13.50
CA ILE A 30 3.83 -2.32 -14.90
C ILE A 30 3.85 -3.84 -15.08
N CYS A 31 2.88 -4.35 -15.83
CA CYS A 31 2.86 -5.75 -16.23
C CYS A 31 3.90 -5.99 -17.32
N ARG A 32 4.81 -6.95 -17.10
CA ARG A 32 5.87 -7.27 -18.09
C ARG A 32 5.34 -7.91 -19.37
N THR A 33 4.10 -8.41 -19.36
CA THR A 33 3.51 -9.14 -20.49
C THR A 33 2.58 -8.26 -21.31
N CYS A 34 1.60 -7.61 -20.69
CA CYS A 34 0.59 -6.82 -21.39
C CYS A 34 0.80 -5.29 -21.31
N GLN A 35 1.84 -4.84 -20.59
CA GLN A 35 2.19 -3.44 -20.38
C GLN A 35 1.11 -2.58 -19.70
N GLU A 36 0.11 -3.21 -19.07
CA GLU A 36 -0.85 -2.51 -18.22
C GLU A 36 -0.13 -1.84 -17.04
N ILE A 37 -0.54 -0.62 -16.70
CA ILE A 37 -0.02 0.12 -15.55
C ILE A 37 -1.12 0.19 -14.48
N GLU A 38 -0.78 -0.22 -13.27
CA GLU A 38 -1.68 -0.19 -12.12
C GLU A 38 -1.06 0.66 -11.00
N GLU A 39 -1.87 1.48 -10.35
CA GLU A 39 -1.44 2.30 -9.22
C GLU A 39 -1.72 1.57 -7.90
N ILE A 40 -0.66 1.17 -7.21
CA ILE A 40 -0.75 0.47 -5.93
C ILE A 40 -0.34 1.43 -4.81
N PRO A 41 -1.14 1.58 -3.74
CA PRO A 41 -0.79 2.47 -2.64
C PRO A 41 0.56 2.08 -2.02
N LYS A 42 1.46 3.05 -1.86
CA LYS A 42 2.82 2.85 -1.33
C LYS A 42 2.84 2.22 0.05
N ASP A 43 1.83 2.48 0.88
CA ASP A 43 1.72 1.88 2.20
C ASP A 43 1.47 0.36 2.11
N ILE A 44 0.71 -0.09 1.11
CA ILE A 44 0.54 -1.52 0.81
C ILE A 44 1.87 -2.09 0.31
N VAL A 45 2.51 -1.46 -0.67
CA VAL A 45 3.81 -1.91 -1.21
C VAL A 45 4.85 -2.07 -0.10
N LYS A 46 4.95 -1.07 0.81
CA LYS A 46 5.86 -1.13 1.96
C LYS A 46 5.51 -2.23 2.93
N GLN A 47 4.23 -2.47 3.19
CA GLN A 47 3.82 -3.57 4.06
C GLN A 47 4.25 -4.91 3.47
N PHE A 48 4.10 -5.11 2.17
CA PHE A 48 4.60 -6.30 1.49
C PHE A 48 6.14 -6.37 1.50
N ASP A 49 6.85 -5.25 1.30
CA ASP A 49 8.33 -5.15 1.40
C ASP A 49 8.86 -5.55 2.79
N VAL A 50 8.12 -5.25 3.86
CA VAL A 50 8.47 -5.67 5.24
C VAL A 50 8.19 -7.16 5.47
N LEU A 51 7.07 -7.64 4.93
CA LEU A 51 6.58 -9.00 5.17
C LEU A 51 7.22 -10.04 4.25
N ASP A 52 7.75 -9.60 3.10
CA ASP A 52 8.49 -10.44 2.19
C ASP A 52 9.82 -10.83 2.84
N GLY A 53 9.90 -12.07 3.31
CA GLY A 53 11.13 -12.67 3.83
C GLY A 53 12.09 -13.12 2.73
N GLY A 54 11.82 -12.76 1.47
CA GLY A 54 12.63 -13.05 0.30
C GLY A 54 13.92 -12.24 0.21
N ASP A 55 14.50 -12.20 -0.99
CA ASP A 55 15.71 -11.43 -1.26
C ASP A 55 15.40 -9.92 -1.23
N PRO A 56 16.07 -9.12 -0.39
CA PRO A 56 15.90 -7.66 -0.38
C PRO A 56 16.19 -7.00 -1.73
N MET A 57 16.90 -7.67 -2.64
CA MET A 57 17.20 -7.18 -3.98
C MET A 57 16.05 -7.38 -5.00
N ASP A 58 14.98 -8.09 -4.64
CA ASP A 58 13.80 -8.29 -5.48
C ASP A 58 12.62 -7.50 -4.90
N PRO A 59 11.99 -6.57 -5.65
CA PRO A 59 10.88 -5.81 -5.12
C PRO A 59 9.62 -6.68 -4.94
N PRO A 60 8.68 -6.27 -4.08
CA PRO A 60 7.35 -6.88 -4.03
C PRO A 60 6.69 -6.93 -5.41
N ARG A 61 6.03 -8.05 -5.71
CA ARG A 61 5.41 -8.32 -7.01
C ARG A 61 3.93 -8.55 -6.87
N PHE A 62 3.17 -8.04 -7.83
CA PHE A 62 1.71 -8.14 -7.84
C PHE A 62 1.23 -8.87 -9.09
N SER A 63 0.05 -9.48 -9.02
CA SER A 63 -0.60 -10.07 -10.20
C SER A 63 -1.39 -9.01 -10.94
N CYS A 64 -1.13 -8.86 -12.24
CA CYS A 64 -1.87 -7.95 -13.10
C CYS A 64 -3.35 -8.33 -13.16
N GLU A 65 -4.23 -7.35 -12.95
CA GLU A 65 -5.68 -7.57 -12.99
C GLU A 65 -6.17 -7.98 -14.37
N ARG A 66 -5.47 -7.54 -15.42
CA ARG A 66 -5.85 -7.82 -16.82
C ARG A 66 -5.49 -9.22 -17.30
N CYS A 67 -4.32 -9.73 -16.91
CA CYS A 67 -3.77 -10.96 -17.50
C CYS A 67 -3.25 -11.98 -16.47
N GLY A 68 -3.27 -11.66 -15.18
CA GLY A 68 -2.79 -12.53 -14.09
C GLY A 68 -1.27 -12.68 -13.99
N ASN A 69 -0.51 -12.17 -14.96
CA ASN A 69 0.96 -12.23 -14.94
C ASN A 69 1.56 -11.22 -13.95
N GLU A 70 2.84 -11.42 -13.66
CA GLU A 70 3.58 -10.61 -12.70
C GLU A 70 3.76 -9.15 -13.15
N MET A 71 3.58 -8.24 -12.19
CA MET A 71 3.87 -6.82 -12.29
C MET A 71 5.04 -6.45 -11.40
N VAL A 72 5.83 -5.51 -11.88
CA VAL A 72 6.99 -4.94 -11.17
C VAL A 72 6.80 -3.43 -11.00
N PRO A 73 7.34 -2.82 -9.93
CA PRO A 73 7.23 -1.38 -9.75
C PRO A 73 8.04 -0.66 -10.82
N VAL A 74 7.46 0.38 -11.41
CA VAL A 74 8.15 1.26 -12.37
C VAL A 74 9.27 2.01 -11.67
N TYR A 75 9.00 2.55 -10.49
CA TYR A 75 10.00 3.19 -9.65
C TYR A 75 9.60 3.04 -8.18
N TYR A 76 10.43 2.40 -7.37
CA TYR A 76 10.17 2.22 -5.94
C TYR A 76 11.47 2.23 -5.14
N LYS A 77 11.45 2.90 -3.98
CA LYS A 77 12.53 2.86 -3.00
C LYS A 77 12.08 2.04 -1.80
N SER A 78 12.72 0.90 -1.61
CA SER A 78 12.46 -0.05 -0.52
C SER A 78 12.83 0.52 0.84
N ILE A 79 12.27 -0.08 1.90
CA ILE A 79 12.62 0.25 3.29
C ILE A 79 14.10 -0.03 3.61
N HIS A 80 14.72 -0.94 2.85
CA HIS A 80 16.12 -1.32 2.96
C HIS A 80 17.06 -0.35 2.23
N GLY A 81 16.51 0.68 1.57
CA GLY A 81 17.27 1.70 0.86
C GLY A 81 17.60 1.34 -0.59
N ILE A 82 17.15 0.19 -1.07
CA ILE A 82 17.32 -0.27 -2.45
C ILE A 82 16.33 0.47 -3.34
N VAL A 83 16.80 0.89 -4.52
CA VAL A 83 15.96 1.56 -5.52
C VAL A 83 15.77 0.60 -6.68
N TYR A 84 14.51 0.32 -6.99
CA TYR A 84 14.10 -0.42 -8.16
C TYR A 84 13.62 0.57 -9.20
N ASP A 85 14.28 0.60 -10.35
CA ASP A 85 13.94 1.44 -11.47
C ASP A 85 13.72 0.55 -12.69
N ASN A 86 12.46 0.43 -13.08
CA ASN A 86 12.01 -0.26 -14.28
C ASN A 86 11.29 0.73 -15.22
N SER A 87 11.67 2.01 -15.18
CA SER A 87 11.08 3.05 -16.01
C SER A 87 11.21 2.76 -17.51
N GLU A 88 12.25 2.02 -17.91
CA GLU A 88 12.48 1.52 -19.27
C GLU A 88 11.40 0.56 -19.81
N LEU A 89 10.60 -0.05 -18.93
CA LEU A 89 9.51 -0.94 -19.34
C LEU A 89 8.29 -0.16 -19.86
N LYS A 90 8.16 1.12 -19.50
CA LYS A 90 7.17 2.03 -20.07
C LYS A 90 7.60 2.36 -21.50
N LYS A 91 6.96 1.71 -22.48
CA LYS A 91 7.16 1.98 -23.91
C LYS A 91 6.01 2.80 -24.48
#